data_AF-E9PA00-F1
#
_entry.id   AF-E9PA00-F1
#
_cell.length_a   1.000
_cell.length_b   1.000
_cell.length_c   1.000
_cell.angle_alpha   90.00
_cell.angle_beta   90.00
_cell.angle_gamma   90.00
#
_symmetry.space_group_name_H-M   'P 1'
#
loop_
_entity.id
_entity.type
_entity.pdbx_description
1 polymer ?
#
loop_
_entity_poly.entity_id
_entity_poly.type
_entity_poly.pdbx_seq_one_letter_code
_entity_poly.pdbx_strand_id
1 'polypeptide(L)'
;TSGLDSQTAWSTCQLMKKLASRGQAILCTIHQPSALLMQEFDRLLFLQEGGQTVYFGELGKGCKTMINYFEAHGAHKCPPDANPAEWMLEIVGAAPGTHASQDYFAIWRDSEEYREMQKELDWMERELPKRTEGSSNEEQKEFATSTLYQIKLVSYRLFHQYWRTPFYLWSKFFSTIVSELFIGFTFFKANTSLQGLQNQMLAIFMFTVVFNPILQQYLPLFVQQRELYEARERPSRTFSWKAFIVSQILVEIPWNLLAGTIAFFVYYYPVGFYRNASYANQLHERGALFWLFACAFYVYISSMGVLVISCIEIAENAANLASLFFIMSLSFCGVLTPNILPRFWIFMYRVSPLTYLIDALLSVGLANASVVCSSNELLKIVPPSGMTCSEYMEPYMQSTGTGYLLDGSSETECHFCQFSSTNDYLATVSSSYSRRWMNYGIFSAYIVFDYCAAIFLYWLVRVPKKSKKLKK
;
A
#
# COMPACT_ATOMS: atom_id res chain seq x y z
N THR A 1 32.86 9.47 -4.21
CA THR A 1 33.23 10.82 -4.69
C THR A 1 32.43 11.25 -5.90
N SER A 2 31.89 10.33 -6.70
CA SER A 2 30.99 10.64 -7.82
C SER A 2 29.81 11.54 -7.39
N GLY A 3 29.61 12.65 -8.09
CA GLY A 3 28.56 13.63 -7.81
C GLY A 3 28.88 14.65 -6.70
N LEU A 4 30.10 14.62 -6.14
CA LEU A 4 30.59 15.63 -5.20
C LEU A 4 31.56 16.58 -5.90
N ASP A 5 31.60 17.83 -5.45
CA ASP A 5 32.69 18.76 -5.79
C ASP A 5 34.01 18.30 -5.15
N SER A 6 35.14 18.78 -5.70
CA SER A 6 36.48 18.34 -5.30
C SER A 6 36.77 18.53 -3.79
N GLN A 7 36.24 19.58 -3.17
CA GLN A 7 36.48 19.87 -1.75
C GLN A 7 35.67 18.93 -0.85
N THR A 8 34.40 18.69 -1.19
CA THR A 8 33.55 17.73 -0.46
C THR A 8 34.06 16.29 -0.63
N ALA A 9 34.55 15.93 -1.82
CA ALA A 9 35.18 14.64 -2.08
C ALA A 9 36.41 14.43 -1.19
N TRP A 10 37.31 15.42 -1.11
CA TRP A 10 38.48 15.37 -0.24
C TRP A 10 38.11 15.24 1.25
N SER A 11 37.16 16.05 1.71
CA SER A 11 36.68 15.99 3.10
C SER A 11 36.08 14.61 3.45
N THR A 12 35.38 13.99 2.50
CA THR A 12 34.81 12.64 2.66
C THR A 12 35.91 11.58 2.75
N CYS A 13 36.96 11.67 1.93
CA CYS A 13 38.12 10.78 2.00
C CYS A 13 38.87 10.93 3.33
N GLN A 14 39.05 12.14 3.84
CA GLN A 14 39.65 12.37 5.15
C GLN A 14 38.83 11.74 6.29
N LEU A 15 37.49 11.81 6.21
CA LEU A 15 36.62 11.13 7.17
C LEU A 15 36.80 9.60 7.11
N MET A 16 36.82 9.03 5.90
CA MET A 16 37.09 7.59 5.72
C MET A 16 38.45 7.21 6.31
N LYS A 17 39.50 7.98 6.01
CA LYS A 17 40.85 7.75 6.58
C LYS A 17 40.86 7.80 8.11
N LYS A 18 40.11 8.73 8.72
CA LYS A 18 39.96 8.82 10.18
C LYS A 18 39.21 7.63 10.79
N LEU A 19 38.26 7.04 10.06
CA LEU A 19 37.57 5.82 10.49
C LEU A 19 38.49 4.60 10.36
N ALA A 20 39.27 4.53 9.28
CA ALA A 20 40.27 3.49 9.08
C ALA A 20 41.35 3.50 10.16
N SER A 21 41.85 4.68 10.54
CA SER A 21 42.84 4.82 11.63
C SER A 21 42.31 4.43 13.01
N ARG A 22 40.98 4.30 13.16
CA ARG A 22 40.31 3.78 14.38
C ARG A 22 40.03 2.28 14.32
N GLY A 23 40.57 1.57 13.32
CA GLY A 23 40.47 0.12 13.20
C GLY A 23 39.29 -0.39 12.38
N GLN A 24 38.59 0.47 11.61
CA GLN A 24 37.57 0.01 10.67
C GLN A 24 38.19 -0.33 9.31
N ALA A 25 37.88 -1.52 8.77
CA ALA A 25 38.23 -1.83 7.39
C ALA A 25 37.29 -1.10 6.43
N ILE A 26 37.84 -0.34 5.50
CA ILE A 26 37.06 0.42 4.50
C ILE A 26 37.44 -0.08 3.11
N LEU A 27 36.44 -0.52 2.37
CA LEU A 27 36.55 -0.87 0.96
C LEU A 27 35.66 0.09 0.17
N CYS A 28 36.23 0.77 -0.81
CA CYS A 28 35.49 1.68 -1.67
C CYS A 28 35.96 1.58 -3.12
N THR A 29 35.05 1.82 -4.04
CA THR A 29 35.33 1.97 -5.48
C THR A 29 35.35 3.45 -5.82
N ILE A 30 36.35 3.88 -6.59
CA ILE A 30 36.48 5.28 -7.01
C ILE A 30 36.62 5.34 -8.52
N HIS A 31 35.81 6.19 -9.13
CA HIS A 31 35.93 6.54 -10.54
C HIS A 31 36.83 7.77 -10.66
N GLN A 32 37.96 7.62 -11.37
CA GLN A 32 38.87 8.70 -11.77
C GLN A 32 39.25 9.66 -10.63
N PRO A 33 40.02 9.20 -9.62
CA PRO A 33 40.47 10.08 -8.54
C PRO A 33 41.48 11.11 -9.07
N SER A 34 41.47 12.30 -8.46
CA SER A 34 42.58 13.23 -8.63
C SER A 34 43.84 12.68 -7.94
N ALA A 35 45.02 13.13 -8.39
CA ALA A 35 46.30 12.73 -7.80
C ALA A 35 46.34 12.93 -6.27
N LEU A 36 45.77 14.04 -5.79
CA LEU A 36 45.70 14.36 -4.36
C LEU A 36 44.83 13.35 -3.59
N LEU A 37 43.70 12.93 -4.17
CA LEU A 37 42.82 11.95 -3.54
C LEU A 37 43.46 10.56 -3.53
N MET A 38 44.17 10.19 -4.58
CA MET A 38 44.81 8.89 -4.70
C MET A 38 45.83 8.64 -3.59
N GLN A 39 46.55 9.69 -3.17
CA GLN A 39 47.54 9.61 -2.07
C GLN A 39 46.93 9.37 -0.69
N GLU A 40 45.62 9.49 -0.54
CA GLU A 40 44.94 9.24 0.73
C GLU A 40 44.62 7.77 0.99
N PHE A 41 44.77 6.90 -0.02
CA PHE A 41 44.49 5.47 0.08
C PHE A 41 45.74 4.68 0.45
N ASP A 42 45.57 3.68 1.34
CA ASP A 42 46.68 2.84 1.79
C ASP A 42 47.01 1.75 0.75
N ARG A 43 45.97 1.06 0.26
CA ARG A 43 46.06 -0.03 -0.73
C ARG A 43 45.13 0.22 -1.93
N LEU A 44 45.57 -0.21 -3.11
CA LEU A 44 44.80 -0.17 -4.35
C LEU A 44 44.58 -1.60 -4.87
N LEU A 45 43.32 -1.94 -5.16
CA LEU A 45 42.96 -3.07 -6.01
C LEU A 45 42.59 -2.53 -7.38
N PHE A 46 43.45 -2.76 -8.37
CA PHE A 46 43.26 -2.31 -9.73
C PHE A 46 42.84 -3.48 -10.62
N LEU A 47 41.71 -3.30 -11.29
CA LEU A 47 41.08 -4.29 -12.16
C LEU A 47 40.99 -3.75 -13.59
N GLN A 48 41.32 -4.57 -14.58
CA GLN A 48 41.08 -4.30 -15.99
C GLN A 48 39.75 -4.90 -16.48
N GLU A 49 39.44 -4.69 -17.76
CA GLU A 49 38.26 -5.27 -18.40
C GLU A 49 38.18 -6.79 -18.20
N GLY A 50 36.97 -7.32 -18.02
CA GLY A 50 36.77 -8.74 -17.67
C GLY A 50 36.98 -9.07 -16.18
N GLY A 51 37.21 -8.07 -15.32
CA GLY A 51 37.34 -8.25 -13.87
C GLY A 51 38.68 -8.88 -13.46
N GLN A 52 39.69 -8.76 -14.31
CA GLN A 52 41.02 -9.31 -14.10
C GLN A 52 41.89 -8.35 -13.27
N THR A 53 42.55 -8.87 -12.24
CA THR A 53 43.44 -8.06 -11.38
C THR A 53 44.77 -7.80 -12.06
N VAL A 54 45.17 -6.53 -12.12
CA VAL A 54 46.45 -6.09 -12.71
C VAL A 54 47.43 -5.57 -11.65
N TYR A 55 46.92 -5.13 -10.50
CA TYR A 55 47.74 -4.73 -9.34
C TYR A 55 46.90 -4.82 -8.05
N PHE A 56 47.47 -5.39 -7.00
CA PHE A 56 46.90 -5.30 -5.65
C PHE A 56 48.00 -5.08 -4.62
N GLY A 57 48.07 -3.88 -4.06
CA GLY A 57 49.15 -3.57 -3.12
C GLY A 57 49.08 -2.16 -2.57
N GLU A 58 50.10 -1.80 -1.78
CA GLU A 58 50.22 -0.46 -1.22
C GLU A 58 50.54 0.57 -2.31
N LEU A 59 49.99 1.77 -2.19
CA LEU A 59 50.31 2.86 -3.12
C LEU A 59 51.68 3.48 -2.80
N GLY A 60 52.04 3.56 -1.52
CA GLY A 60 53.25 4.23 -1.06
C GLY A 60 53.17 5.77 -1.19
N LYS A 61 54.17 6.48 -0.66
CA LYS A 61 54.21 7.95 -0.70
C LYS A 61 54.26 8.44 -2.14
N GLY A 62 53.23 9.20 -2.55
CA GLY A 62 53.12 9.72 -3.92
C GLY A 62 52.88 8.64 -4.97
N CYS A 63 52.24 7.52 -4.61
CA CYS A 63 51.97 6.38 -5.50
C CYS A 63 53.24 5.68 -6.05
N LYS A 64 54.41 5.91 -5.45
CA LYS A 64 55.70 5.41 -5.96
C LYS A 64 55.80 3.89 -5.99
N THR A 65 55.21 3.17 -5.03
CA THR A 65 55.26 1.70 -5.00
C THR A 65 54.56 1.12 -6.23
N MET A 66 53.37 1.65 -6.54
CA MET A 66 52.62 1.29 -7.74
C MET A 66 53.35 1.69 -9.02
N ILE A 67 53.90 2.90 -9.10
CA ILE A 67 54.67 3.37 -10.27
C ILE A 67 55.87 2.46 -10.52
N ASN A 68 56.66 2.17 -9.48
CA ASN A 68 57.82 1.29 -9.58
C ASN A 68 57.44 -0.12 -10.05
N TYR A 69 56.31 -0.66 -9.59
CA TYR A 69 55.81 -1.96 -10.04
C TYR A 69 55.55 -1.96 -11.55
N PHE A 70 54.80 -0.98 -12.06
CA PHE A 70 54.50 -0.93 -13.49
C PHE A 70 55.76 -0.62 -14.33
N GLU A 71 56.64 0.28 -13.88
CA GLU A 71 57.91 0.57 -14.56
C GLU A 71 58.85 -0.63 -14.61
N ALA A 72 58.94 -1.42 -13.52
CA ALA A 72 59.77 -2.63 -13.47
C ALA A 72 59.28 -3.72 -14.42
N HIS A 73 57.97 -3.75 -14.70
CA HIS A 73 57.34 -4.72 -15.61
C HIS A 73 57.09 -4.15 -17.03
N GLY A 74 57.84 -3.11 -17.41
CA GLY A 74 57.91 -2.64 -18.79
C GLY A 74 56.89 -1.59 -19.20
N ALA A 75 56.22 -0.92 -18.25
CA ALA A 75 55.46 0.29 -18.53
C ALA A 75 56.40 1.48 -18.83
N HIS A 76 55.92 2.44 -19.61
CA HIS A 76 56.66 3.67 -19.88
C HIS A 76 56.77 4.51 -18.61
N LYS A 77 57.87 5.23 -18.44
CA LYS A 77 58.15 6.00 -17.22
C LYS A 77 57.05 7.03 -16.94
N CYS A 78 56.58 7.10 -15.69
CA CYS A 78 55.57 8.09 -15.30
C CYS A 78 56.17 9.50 -15.38
N PRO A 79 55.57 10.43 -16.15
CA PRO A 79 56.01 11.82 -16.16
C PRO A 79 55.90 12.45 -14.75
N PRO A 80 56.83 13.32 -14.34
CA PRO A 80 56.84 13.89 -13.00
C PRO A 80 55.61 14.78 -12.69
N ASP A 81 55.01 15.38 -13.73
CA ASP A 81 53.83 16.25 -13.60
C ASP A 81 52.51 15.53 -13.93
N ALA A 82 52.56 14.24 -14.30
CA ALA A 82 51.37 13.48 -14.64
C ALA A 82 50.60 13.02 -13.39
N ASN A 83 49.27 12.92 -13.51
CA ASN A 83 48.44 12.31 -12.48
C ASN A 83 48.64 10.78 -12.50
N PRO A 84 49.16 10.15 -11.42
CA PRO A 84 49.39 8.70 -11.38
C PRO A 84 48.11 7.88 -11.64
N ALA A 85 46.94 8.42 -11.31
CA ALA A 85 45.65 7.77 -11.56
C ALA A 85 45.27 7.74 -13.04
N GLU A 86 45.65 8.75 -13.81
CA GLU A 86 45.42 8.78 -15.27
C GLU A 86 46.46 7.93 -15.99
N TRP A 87 47.72 8.05 -15.59
CA TRP A 87 48.82 7.26 -16.13
C TRP A 87 48.60 5.75 -15.97
N MET A 88 48.12 5.28 -14.81
CA MET A 88 47.82 3.85 -14.62
C MET A 88 46.67 3.37 -15.53
N LEU A 89 45.70 4.23 -15.84
CA LEU A 89 44.58 3.90 -16.74
C LEU A 89 45.04 3.85 -18.20
N GLU A 90 45.96 4.73 -18.59
CA GLU A 90 46.61 4.71 -19.91
C GLU A 90 47.44 3.43 -20.12
N ILE A 91 48.18 2.98 -19.10
CA ILE A 91 49.01 1.76 -19.18
C ILE A 91 48.19 0.53 -19.56
N VAL A 92 47.03 0.35 -18.92
CA VAL A 92 46.15 -0.80 -19.13
C VAL A 92 45.20 -0.60 -20.31
N GLY A 93 45.37 0.47 -21.10
CA GLY A 93 44.54 0.75 -22.27
C GLY A 93 43.10 1.13 -21.95
N ALA A 94 42.81 1.55 -20.71
CA ALA A 94 41.48 1.95 -20.28
C ALA A 94 41.19 3.44 -20.55
N ALA A 95 42.20 4.24 -20.95
CA ALA A 95 42.02 5.63 -21.35
C ALA A 95 41.58 5.74 -22.83
N PRO A 96 40.71 6.71 -23.19
CA PRO A 96 40.24 6.87 -24.56
C PRO A 96 41.41 7.03 -25.56
N GLY A 97 41.49 6.14 -26.55
CA GLY A 97 42.52 6.17 -27.60
C GLY A 97 43.85 5.50 -27.24
N THR A 98 43.91 4.76 -26.13
CA THR A 98 45.10 4.03 -25.69
C THR A 98 44.90 2.52 -25.83
N HIS A 99 45.98 1.79 -26.11
CA HIS A 99 45.97 0.33 -26.15
C HIS A 99 46.94 -0.20 -25.09
N ALA A 100 46.53 -1.26 -24.39
CA ALA A 100 47.41 -1.93 -23.45
C ALA A 100 48.65 -2.44 -24.21
N SER A 101 49.83 -2.04 -23.75
CA SER A 101 51.09 -2.43 -24.36
C SER A 101 51.40 -3.92 -24.15
N GLN A 102 50.90 -4.50 -23.06
CA GLN A 102 51.16 -5.86 -22.61
C GLN A 102 49.95 -6.41 -21.83
N ASP A 103 49.91 -7.72 -21.63
CA ASP A 103 48.91 -8.35 -20.75
C ASP A 103 49.35 -8.25 -19.28
N TYR A 104 48.95 -7.15 -18.63
CA TYR A 104 49.26 -6.89 -17.24
C TYR A 104 48.62 -7.88 -16.25
N PHE A 105 47.61 -8.65 -16.66
CA PHE A 105 47.05 -9.71 -15.83
C PHE A 105 47.99 -10.92 -15.75
N ALA A 106 48.56 -11.35 -16.88
CA ALA A 106 49.56 -12.42 -16.89
C ALA A 106 50.80 -12.01 -16.08
N ILE A 107 51.27 -10.77 -16.26
CA ILE A 107 52.38 -10.19 -15.49
C ILE A 107 52.09 -10.22 -14.00
N TRP A 108 50.90 -9.78 -13.58
CA TRP A 108 50.51 -9.82 -12.17
C TRP A 108 50.48 -11.24 -11.61
N ARG A 109 50.04 -12.25 -12.39
CA ARG A 109 50.02 -13.65 -11.93
C ARG A 109 51.42 -14.23 -11.71
N ASP A 110 52.39 -13.81 -12.51
CA ASP A 110 53.76 -14.30 -12.45
C ASP A 110 54.64 -13.50 -11.47
N SER A 111 54.16 -12.35 -10.99
CA SER A 111 54.89 -11.43 -10.12
C SER A 111 55.15 -11.99 -8.72
N GLU A 112 56.19 -11.48 -8.05
CA GLU A 112 56.49 -11.87 -6.67
C GLU A 112 55.45 -11.27 -5.70
N GLU A 113 54.92 -10.09 -5.99
CA GLU A 113 53.88 -9.42 -5.22
C GLU A 113 52.61 -10.27 -5.11
N TYR A 114 52.23 -10.95 -6.21
CA TYR A 114 51.10 -11.88 -6.19
C TYR A 114 51.37 -13.11 -5.31
N ARG A 115 52.60 -13.64 -5.32
CA ARG A 115 52.98 -14.76 -4.44
C ARG A 115 52.99 -14.36 -2.97
N GLU A 116 53.44 -13.15 -2.65
CA GLU A 116 53.39 -12.61 -1.29
C GLU A 116 51.96 -12.41 -0.80
N MET A 117 51.10 -11.82 -1.62
CA MET A 117 49.67 -11.69 -1.32
C MET A 117 49.02 -13.07 -1.08
N GLN A 118 49.33 -14.07 -1.92
CA GLN A 118 48.79 -15.41 -1.75
C GLN A 118 49.25 -16.06 -0.44
N LYS A 119 50.53 -15.89 -0.05
CA LYS A 119 51.04 -16.34 1.25
C LYS A 119 50.32 -15.64 2.42
N GLU A 120 50.04 -14.34 2.30
CA GLU A 120 49.29 -13.57 3.30
C GLU A 120 47.86 -14.11 3.45
N LEU A 121 47.16 -14.36 2.33
CA LEU A 121 45.82 -14.95 2.32
C LEU A 121 45.78 -16.35 2.93
N ASP A 122 46.73 -17.22 2.57
CA ASP A 122 46.84 -18.58 3.11
C ASP A 122 47.09 -18.55 4.63
N TRP A 123 47.88 -17.59 5.11
CA TRP A 123 48.09 -17.36 6.54
C TRP A 123 46.80 -16.89 7.23
N MET A 124 46.09 -15.91 6.65
CA MET A 124 44.84 -15.39 7.18
C MET A 124 43.77 -16.49 7.29
N GLU A 125 43.63 -17.35 6.28
CA GLU A 125 42.66 -18.45 6.27
C GLU A 125 42.93 -19.47 7.40
N ARG A 126 44.21 -19.73 7.72
CA ARG A 126 44.60 -20.69 8.75
C ARG A 126 44.50 -20.13 10.17
N GLU A 127 44.85 -18.87 10.37
CA GLU A 127 45.04 -18.29 11.71
C GLU A 127 43.86 -17.46 12.22
N LEU A 128 43.11 -16.77 11.34
CA LEU A 128 41.99 -15.94 11.77
C LEU A 128 40.82 -16.73 12.38
N PRO A 129 40.40 -17.90 11.84
CA PRO A 129 39.30 -18.66 12.43
C PRO A 129 39.57 -19.10 13.87
N LYS A 130 40.84 -19.41 14.19
CA LYS A 130 41.28 -19.81 15.54
C LYS A 130 41.13 -18.68 16.57
N ARG A 131 41.11 -17.42 16.13
CA ARG A 131 40.93 -16.26 17.00
C ARG A 131 39.46 -15.97 17.33
N THR A 132 38.52 -16.54 16.56
CA THR A 132 37.09 -16.23 16.63
C THR A 132 36.29 -17.21 17.50
N GLU A 133 36.90 -18.27 18.04
CA GLU A 133 36.20 -19.27 18.88
C GLU A 133 35.61 -18.69 20.20
N GLY A 134 35.92 -17.43 20.53
CA GLY A 134 35.33 -16.69 21.65
C GLY A 134 34.13 -15.78 21.32
N SER A 135 33.78 -15.54 20.05
CA SER A 135 32.66 -14.65 19.71
C SER A 135 31.33 -15.41 19.68
N SER A 136 30.52 -15.11 20.71
CA SER A 136 29.21 -15.67 20.97
C SER A 136 28.24 -15.60 19.77
N ASN A 137 27.21 -16.47 19.80
CA ASN A 137 26.04 -16.56 18.89
C ASN A 137 25.33 -15.24 18.50
N GLU A 138 25.75 -14.07 19.00
CA GLU A 138 25.24 -12.75 18.64
C GLU A 138 25.68 -12.29 17.25
N GLU A 139 26.87 -12.68 16.76
CA GLU A 139 27.38 -12.27 15.43
C GLU A 139 26.62 -12.91 14.26
N GLN A 140 25.79 -13.94 14.51
CA GLN A 140 25.04 -14.66 13.47
C GLN A 140 23.59 -14.20 13.30
N LYS A 141 23.09 -13.23 14.07
CA LYS A 141 21.71 -12.74 13.91
C LYS A 141 21.60 -11.84 12.67
N GLU A 142 20.62 -12.12 11.80
CA GLU A 142 20.35 -11.31 10.60
C GLU A 142 20.06 -9.84 10.93
N PHE A 143 19.49 -9.59 12.12
CA PHE A 143 19.18 -8.25 12.63
C PHE A 143 19.63 -8.12 14.09
N ALA A 144 20.08 -6.91 14.47
CA ALA A 144 20.56 -6.61 15.82
C ALA A 144 19.45 -6.60 16.91
N THR A 145 18.19 -6.42 16.52
CA THR A 145 17.05 -6.27 17.46
C THR A 145 15.88 -7.19 17.11
N SER A 146 14.95 -7.38 18.04
CA SER A 146 13.75 -8.20 17.85
C SER A 146 12.74 -7.59 16.87
N THR A 147 11.96 -8.43 16.19
CA THR A 147 10.99 -7.97 15.18
C THR A 147 9.89 -7.06 15.74
N LEU A 148 9.43 -7.29 16.98
CA LEU A 148 8.43 -6.43 17.63
C LEU A 148 8.97 -5.03 17.90
N TYR A 149 10.23 -4.94 18.34
CA TYR A 149 10.89 -3.66 18.54
C TYR A 149 11.08 -2.90 17.23
N GLN A 150 11.44 -3.63 16.16
CA GLN A 150 11.50 -3.06 14.79
C GLN A 150 10.13 -2.52 14.35
N ILE A 151 9.04 -3.29 14.51
CA ILE A 151 7.69 -2.83 14.18
C ILE A 151 7.36 -1.56 14.94
N LYS A 152 7.59 -1.51 16.25
CA LYS A 152 7.31 -0.32 17.07
C LYS A 152 8.05 0.93 16.55
N LEU A 153 9.34 0.81 16.27
CA LEU A 153 10.16 1.92 15.78
C LEU A 153 9.77 2.37 14.37
N VAL A 154 9.55 1.42 13.46
CA VAL A 154 9.18 1.72 12.08
C VAL A 154 7.77 2.32 12.03
N SER A 155 6.80 1.80 12.80
CA SER A 155 5.50 2.43 12.97
C SER A 155 5.62 3.84 13.52
N TYR A 156 6.38 4.06 14.59
CA TYR A 156 6.59 5.40 15.15
C TYR A 156 7.17 6.36 14.10
N ARG A 157 8.16 5.92 13.32
CA ARG A 157 8.72 6.68 12.20
C ARG A 157 7.66 7.02 11.16
N LEU A 158 6.85 6.04 10.74
CA LEU A 158 5.81 6.23 9.74
C LEU A 158 4.72 7.19 10.21
N PHE A 159 4.31 7.14 11.49
CA PHE A 159 3.37 8.12 12.05
C PHE A 159 3.91 9.55 11.96
N HIS A 160 5.18 9.77 12.31
CA HIS A 160 5.83 11.07 12.17
C HIS A 160 5.95 11.49 10.71
N GLN A 161 6.28 10.57 9.82
CA GLN A 161 6.36 10.85 8.38
C GLN A 161 5.00 11.29 7.84
N TYR A 162 3.93 10.55 8.11
CA TYR A 162 2.58 10.87 7.68
C TYR A 162 2.13 12.24 8.20
N TRP A 163 2.36 12.50 9.49
CA TRP A 163 2.03 13.78 10.10
C TRP A 163 2.80 14.96 9.47
N ARG A 164 4.08 14.74 9.12
CA ARG A 164 4.95 15.75 8.50
C ARG A 164 4.83 15.82 6.98
N THR A 165 4.09 14.92 6.35
CA THR A 165 3.77 14.93 4.91
C THR A 165 2.32 15.37 4.73
N PRO A 166 2.03 16.67 4.88
CA PRO A 166 0.65 17.19 4.90
C PRO A 166 -0.12 16.86 3.62
N PHE A 167 0.55 16.84 2.46
CA PHE A 167 -0.11 16.67 1.18
C PHE A 167 -0.98 15.41 1.09
N TYR A 168 -0.50 14.26 1.59
CA TYR A 168 -1.27 13.02 1.55
C TYR A 168 -2.49 13.06 2.48
N LEU A 169 -2.29 13.36 3.77
CA LEU A 169 -3.36 13.35 4.77
C LEU A 169 -4.42 14.44 4.49
N TRP A 170 -4.00 15.67 4.15
CA TRP A 170 -4.93 16.74 3.83
C TRP A 170 -5.70 16.47 2.54
N SER A 171 -5.07 15.93 1.50
CA SER A 171 -5.78 15.55 0.27
C SER A 171 -6.81 14.47 0.54
N LYS A 172 -6.49 13.50 1.40
CA LYS A 172 -7.39 12.43 1.83
C LYS A 172 -8.61 13.00 2.55
N PHE A 173 -8.41 13.80 3.59
CA PHE A 173 -9.52 14.40 4.35
C PHE A 173 -10.33 15.39 3.53
N PHE A 174 -9.68 16.22 2.71
CA PHE A 174 -10.36 17.15 1.83
C PHE A 174 -11.22 16.42 0.81
N SER A 175 -10.68 15.38 0.17
CA SER A 175 -11.42 14.56 -0.79
C SER A 175 -12.62 13.88 -0.13
N THR A 176 -12.46 13.30 1.06
CA THR A 176 -13.57 12.74 1.86
C THR A 176 -14.62 13.79 2.19
N ILE A 177 -14.24 14.92 2.77
CA ILE A 177 -15.20 15.96 3.18
C ILE A 177 -15.97 16.47 1.97
N VAL A 178 -15.30 16.86 0.89
CA VAL A 178 -15.95 17.46 -0.27
C VAL A 178 -16.86 16.45 -0.98
N SER A 179 -16.40 15.20 -1.19
CA SER A 179 -17.20 14.19 -1.88
C SER A 179 -18.43 13.78 -1.08
N GLU A 180 -18.26 13.46 0.20
CA GLU A 180 -19.35 12.98 1.05
C GLU A 180 -20.35 14.08 1.40
N LEU A 181 -19.87 15.33 1.59
CA LEU A 181 -20.75 16.48 1.77
C LEU A 181 -21.55 16.74 0.49
N PHE A 182 -20.90 16.69 -0.69
CA PHE A 182 -21.59 16.89 -1.97
C PHE A 182 -22.69 15.83 -2.19
N ILE A 183 -22.39 14.56 -1.92
CA ILE A 183 -23.38 13.48 -2.01
C ILE A 183 -24.49 13.68 -0.96
N GLY A 184 -24.12 13.97 0.28
CA GLY A 184 -25.06 14.17 1.39
C GLY A 184 -26.06 15.30 1.13
N PHE A 185 -25.61 16.41 0.52
CA PHE A 185 -26.48 17.52 0.13
C PHE A 185 -27.24 17.29 -1.18
N THR A 186 -26.73 16.44 -2.08
CA THR A 186 -27.47 16.04 -3.28
C THR A 186 -28.76 15.30 -2.91
N PHE A 187 -28.72 14.48 -1.86
CA PHE A 187 -29.87 13.75 -1.33
C PHE A 187 -30.39 14.37 -0.03
N PHE A 188 -30.32 15.70 0.10
CA PHE A 188 -30.63 16.41 1.34
C PHE A 188 -32.05 16.10 1.85
N LYS A 189 -32.13 15.60 3.07
CA LYS A 189 -33.37 15.27 3.80
C LYS A 189 -34.38 14.51 2.92
N ALA A 190 -33.93 13.42 2.29
CA ALA A 190 -34.82 12.56 1.51
C ALA A 190 -36.00 12.06 2.37
N ASN A 191 -37.23 12.25 1.86
CA ASN A 191 -38.46 11.87 2.54
C ASN A 191 -38.69 10.35 2.51
N THR A 192 -39.69 9.85 3.23
CA THR A 192 -40.10 8.43 3.25
C THR A 192 -41.15 8.09 2.17
N SER A 193 -41.22 8.89 1.10
CA SER A 193 -42.02 8.56 -0.10
C SER A 193 -41.32 7.47 -0.92
N LEU A 194 -42.00 6.83 -1.88
CA LEU A 194 -41.38 5.78 -2.69
C LEU A 194 -40.15 6.30 -3.45
N GLN A 195 -40.26 7.48 -4.06
CA GLN A 195 -39.14 8.18 -4.68
C GLN A 195 -38.06 8.55 -3.65
N GLY A 196 -38.47 8.96 -2.44
CA GLY A 196 -37.55 9.26 -1.35
C GLY A 196 -36.72 8.05 -0.89
N LEU A 197 -37.33 6.87 -0.79
CA LEU A 197 -36.63 5.61 -0.46
C LEU A 197 -35.65 5.21 -1.57
N GLN A 198 -36.04 5.37 -2.83
CA GLN A 198 -35.13 5.16 -3.96
C GLN A 198 -33.94 6.13 -3.92
N ASN A 199 -34.18 7.40 -3.57
CA ASN A 199 -33.12 8.40 -3.40
C ASN A 199 -32.18 8.05 -2.23
N GLN A 200 -32.72 7.60 -1.08
CA GLN A 200 -31.92 7.14 0.05
C GLN A 200 -31.07 5.90 -0.30
N MET A 201 -31.64 4.98 -1.07
CA MET A 201 -30.91 3.83 -1.60
C MET A 201 -29.76 4.27 -2.52
N LEU A 202 -30.03 5.10 -3.52
CA LEU A 202 -29.00 5.64 -4.43
C LEU A 202 -27.92 6.44 -3.68
N ALA A 203 -28.28 7.16 -2.63
CA ALA A 203 -27.31 7.87 -1.79
C ALA A 203 -26.27 6.90 -1.19
N ILE A 204 -26.69 5.72 -0.73
CA ILE A 204 -25.79 4.70 -0.14
C ILE A 204 -24.85 4.11 -1.19
N PHE A 205 -25.29 4.00 -2.45
CA PHE A 205 -24.40 3.64 -3.55
C PHE A 205 -23.34 4.73 -3.78
N MET A 206 -23.79 5.98 -3.83
CA MET A 206 -22.89 7.11 -4.09
C MET A 206 -21.85 7.28 -2.98
N PHE A 207 -22.17 6.96 -1.73
CA PHE A 207 -21.18 6.90 -0.63
C PHE A 207 -19.96 6.03 -0.96
N THR A 208 -20.15 4.92 -1.70
CA THR A 208 -19.02 4.03 -2.04
C THR A 208 -18.10 4.57 -3.13
N VAL A 209 -18.50 5.61 -3.88
CA VAL A 209 -17.75 6.15 -5.02
C VAL A 209 -16.39 6.75 -4.61
N VAL A 210 -16.26 7.16 -3.33
CA VAL A 210 -15.01 7.65 -2.75
C VAL A 210 -13.89 6.60 -2.73
N PHE A 211 -14.20 5.33 -2.98
CA PHE A 211 -13.23 4.23 -3.04
C PHE A 211 -12.04 4.53 -3.96
N ASN A 212 -12.30 4.86 -5.23
CA ASN A 212 -11.26 5.06 -6.24
C ASN A 212 -10.34 6.26 -5.95
N PRO A 213 -10.83 7.48 -5.65
CA PRO A 213 -9.94 8.60 -5.40
C PRO A 213 -9.05 8.39 -4.17
N ILE A 214 -9.58 7.80 -3.09
CA ILE A 214 -8.79 7.53 -1.87
C ILE A 214 -7.74 6.44 -2.12
N LEU A 215 -8.12 5.39 -2.84
CA LEU A 215 -7.20 4.31 -3.24
C LEU A 215 -6.04 4.87 -4.08
N GLN A 216 -6.33 5.68 -5.10
CA GLN A 216 -5.33 6.24 -6.01
C GLN A 216 -4.34 7.19 -5.31
N GLN A 217 -4.75 7.85 -4.23
CA GLN A 217 -3.84 8.65 -3.40
C GLN A 217 -2.88 7.78 -2.57
N TYR A 218 -3.35 6.60 -2.12
CA TYR A 218 -2.58 5.72 -1.24
C TYR A 218 -1.49 4.94 -1.98
N LEU A 219 -1.79 4.39 -3.16
CA LEU A 219 -0.88 3.54 -3.93
C LEU A 219 0.52 4.16 -4.19
N PRO A 220 0.65 5.42 -4.68
CA PRO A 220 1.97 5.99 -4.96
C PRO A 220 2.80 6.20 -3.69
N LEU A 221 2.17 6.54 -2.56
CA LEU A 221 2.86 6.69 -1.28
C LEU A 221 3.48 5.36 -0.83
N PHE A 222 2.72 4.27 -0.96
CA PHE A 222 3.21 2.93 -0.64
C PHE A 222 4.39 2.52 -1.54
N VAL A 223 4.30 2.78 -2.85
CA VAL A 223 5.37 2.46 -3.81
C VAL A 223 6.66 3.17 -3.45
N GLN A 224 6.62 4.48 -3.18
CA GLN A 224 7.81 5.26 -2.81
C GLN A 224 8.50 4.71 -1.55
N GLN A 225 7.71 4.34 -0.54
CA GLN A 225 8.24 3.78 0.70
C GLN A 225 8.81 2.37 0.51
N ARG A 226 8.17 1.56 -0.33
CA ARG A 226 8.66 0.23 -0.72
C ARG A 226 9.97 0.32 -1.47
N GLU A 227 10.10 1.23 -2.43
CA GLU A 227 11.34 1.43 -3.19
C GLU A 227 12.51 1.81 -2.28
N LEU A 228 12.29 2.73 -1.34
CA LEU A 228 13.32 3.07 -0.34
C LEU A 228 13.72 1.85 0.51
N TYR A 229 12.74 1.07 0.95
CA TYR A 229 12.98 -0.12 1.74
C TYR A 229 13.78 -1.18 0.95
N GLU A 230 13.34 -1.52 -0.26
CA GLU A 230 13.93 -2.57 -1.08
C GLU A 230 15.32 -2.18 -1.62
N ALA A 231 15.53 -0.90 -1.97
CA ALA A 231 16.79 -0.44 -2.55
C ALA A 231 17.87 -0.15 -1.49
N ARG A 232 17.50 0.32 -0.28
CA ARG A 232 18.48 0.79 0.72
C ARG A 232 18.40 0.07 2.05
N GLU A 233 17.21 0.05 2.67
CA GLU A 233 17.08 -0.38 4.06
C GLU A 233 17.20 -1.90 4.23
N ARG A 234 16.73 -2.65 3.22
CA ARG A 234 16.82 -4.11 3.20
C ARG A 234 18.24 -4.62 2.92
N PRO A 235 18.98 -4.18 1.89
CA PRO A 235 20.37 -4.62 1.67
C PRO A 235 21.28 -4.25 2.85
N SER A 236 21.03 -3.10 3.48
CA SER A 236 21.76 -2.66 4.68
C SER A 236 21.36 -3.40 5.97
N ARG A 237 20.38 -4.33 5.89
CA ARG A 237 19.83 -5.09 7.02
C ARG A 237 19.37 -4.20 8.19
N THR A 238 18.79 -3.03 7.89
CA THR A 238 18.32 -2.11 8.92
C THR A 238 17.14 -2.69 9.70
N PHE A 239 16.17 -3.29 9.01
CA PHE A 239 15.04 -4.00 9.63
C PHE A 239 14.36 -5.02 8.69
N SER A 240 13.59 -5.93 9.27
CA SER A 240 12.94 -7.04 8.57
C SER A 240 11.76 -6.59 7.70
N TRP A 241 11.49 -7.34 6.63
CA TRP A 241 10.35 -7.10 5.74
C TRP A 241 9.01 -7.22 6.46
N LYS A 242 8.94 -8.05 7.52
CA LYS A 242 7.77 -8.16 8.38
C LYS A 242 7.49 -6.84 9.09
N ALA A 243 8.55 -6.17 9.56
CA ALA A 243 8.43 -4.87 10.19
C ALA A 243 8.04 -3.79 9.19
N PHE A 244 8.48 -3.86 7.93
CA PHE A 244 8.00 -2.99 6.87
C PHE A 244 6.48 -3.09 6.68
N ILE A 245 5.98 -4.26 6.24
CA ILE A 245 4.59 -4.40 5.82
C ILE A 245 3.58 -4.22 6.96
N VAL A 246 3.88 -4.73 8.16
CA VAL A 246 3.00 -4.58 9.32
C VAL A 246 2.93 -3.13 9.77
N SER A 247 4.06 -2.39 9.74
CA SER A 247 4.06 -0.98 10.12
C SER A 247 3.26 -0.12 9.14
N GLN A 248 3.25 -0.46 7.86
CA GLN A 248 2.42 0.21 6.84
C GLN A 248 0.92 0.03 7.12
N ILE A 249 0.51 -1.19 7.47
CA ILE A 249 -0.89 -1.47 7.82
C ILE A 249 -1.28 -0.72 9.11
N LEU A 250 -0.42 -0.75 10.13
CA LEU A 250 -0.69 -0.11 11.42
C LEU A 250 -0.80 1.41 11.36
N VAL A 251 0.00 2.08 10.51
CA VAL A 251 -0.08 3.55 10.39
C VAL A 251 -1.35 3.99 9.67
N GLU A 252 -1.84 3.23 8.70
CA GLU A 252 -3.02 3.56 7.91
C GLU A 252 -4.32 3.46 8.72
N ILE A 253 -4.47 2.45 9.59
CA ILE A 253 -5.73 2.17 10.29
C ILE A 253 -6.27 3.41 11.05
N PRO A 254 -5.49 4.11 11.92
CA PRO A 254 -6.01 5.27 12.65
C PRO A 254 -6.45 6.42 11.74
N TRP A 255 -5.72 6.68 10.64
CA TRP A 255 -6.06 7.74 9.70
C TRP A 255 -7.32 7.40 8.89
N ASN A 256 -7.52 6.12 8.54
CA ASN A 256 -8.74 5.66 7.88
C ASN A 256 -9.95 5.69 8.83
N LEU A 257 -9.78 5.36 10.10
CA LEU A 257 -10.82 5.50 11.12
C LEU A 257 -11.25 6.97 11.29
N LEU A 258 -10.29 7.90 11.29
CA LEU A 258 -10.57 9.34 11.33
C LEU A 258 -11.32 9.80 10.08
N ALA A 259 -10.88 9.36 8.88
CA ALA A 259 -11.56 9.69 7.62
C ALA A 259 -13.00 9.14 7.59
N GLY A 260 -13.21 7.89 7.99
CA GLY A 260 -14.55 7.29 8.07
C GLY A 260 -15.45 7.96 9.12
N THR A 261 -14.87 8.44 10.23
CA THR A 261 -15.60 9.23 11.23
C THR A 261 -16.05 10.58 10.66
N ILE A 262 -15.17 11.27 9.93
CA ILE A 262 -15.52 12.52 9.25
C ILE A 262 -16.62 12.27 8.21
N ALA A 263 -16.45 11.25 7.36
CA ALA A 263 -17.44 10.84 6.36
C ALA A 263 -18.82 10.60 6.99
N PHE A 264 -18.87 9.88 8.12
CA PHE A 264 -20.11 9.65 8.85
C PHE A 264 -20.83 10.96 9.21
N PHE A 265 -20.14 11.93 9.82
CA PHE A 265 -20.78 13.18 10.25
C PHE A 265 -21.27 14.03 9.07
N VAL A 266 -20.49 14.12 7.99
CA VAL A 266 -20.86 14.96 6.84
C VAL A 266 -21.89 14.31 5.92
N TYR A 267 -22.06 12.99 5.99
CA TYR A 267 -22.98 12.24 5.13
C TYR A 267 -24.28 11.84 5.84
N TYR A 268 -24.21 11.24 7.04
CA TYR A 268 -25.35 10.61 7.71
C TYR A 268 -26.46 11.62 8.06
N TYR A 269 -26.08 12.81 8.51
CA TYR A 269 -27.04 13.84 8.93
C TYR A 269 -27.68 14.59 7.75
N PRO A 270 -26.94 15.04 6.72
CA PRO A 270 -27.55 15.72 5.57
C PRO A 270 -28.54 14.85 4.78
N VAL A 271 -28.25 13.56 4.59
CA VAL A 271 -29.19 12.64 3.89
C VAL A 271 -30.48 12.44 4.70
N GLY A 272 -30.40 12.47 6.03
CA GLY A 272 -31.55 12.42 6.92
C GLY A 272 -31.86 11.05 7.52
N PHE A 273 -30.91 10.10 7.51
CA PHE A 273 -31.09 8.75 8.07
C PHE A 273 -31.47 8.75 9.56
N TYR A 274 -31.08 9.79 10.30
CA TYR A 274 -31.47 9.96 11.71
C TYR A 274 -32.99 10.04 11.91
N ARG A 275 -33.76 10.51 10.91
CA ARG A 275 -35.23 10.62 11.01
C ARG A 275 -35.89 9.25 11.06
N ASN A 276 -35.47 8.36 10.15
CA ASN A 276 -35.93 6.98 10.11
C ASN A 276 -35.57 6.25 11.41
N ALA A 277 -34.34 6.47 11.90
CA ALA A 277 -33.86 5.89 13.15
C ALA A 277 -34.61 6.41 14.39
N SER A 278 -34.97 7.71 14.41
CA SER A 278 -35.73 8.32 15.49
C SER A 278 -37.18 7.83 15.52
N TYR A 279 -37.82 7.64 14.36
CA TYR A 279 -39.16 7.08 14.27
C TYR A 279 -39.23 5.67 14.91
N ALA A 280 -38.20 4.86 14.68
CA ALA A 280 -38.09 3.51 15.25
C ALA A 280 -37.58 3.47 16.70
N ASN A 281 -37.36 4.61 17.37
CA ASN A 281 -36.68 4.70 18.67
C ASN A 281 -35.29 4.01 18.73
N GLN A 282 -34.60 3.92 17.59
CA GLN A 282 -33.33 3.21 17.41
C GLN A 282 -32.19 4.18 17.00
N LEU A 283 -32.28 5.44 17.41
CA LEU A 283 -31.37 6.51 16.99
C LEU A 283 -29.89 6.19 17.28
N HIS A 284 -29.57 5.78 18.50
CA HIS A 284 -28.20 5.53 18.93
C HIS A 284 -27.61 4.26 18.34
N GLU A 285 -28.37 3.16 18.32
CA GLU A 285 -27.91 1.88 17.77
C GLU A 285 -27.58 2.01 16.28
N ARG A 286 -28.49 2.60 15.50
CA ARG A 286 -28.31 2.74 14.05
C ARG A 286 -27.24 3.75 13.68
N GLY A 287 -27.17 4.87 14.41
CA GLY A 287 -26.09 5.84 14.21
C GLY A 287 -24.72 5.23 14.47
N ALA A 288 -24.55 4.49 15.58
CA ALA A 288 -23.31 3.81 15.89
C ALA A 288 -22.96 2.73 14.86
N LEU A 289 -23.94 1.92 14.44
CA LEU A 289 -23.74 0.91 13.39
C LEU A 289 -23.31 1.52 12.07
N PHE A 290 -23.96 2.60 11.63
CA PHE A 290 -23.59 3.29 10.40
C PHE A 290 -22.15 3.83 10.50
N TRP A 291 -21.79 4.43 11.64
CA TRP A 291 -20.42 4.90 11.90
C TRP A 291 -19.39 3.75 11.83
N LEU A 292 -19.70 2.59 12.40
CA LEU A 292 -18.83 1.40 12.32
C LEU A 292 -18.63 0.93 10.87
N PHE A 293 -19.69 0.92 10.06
CA PHE A 293 -19.58 0.58 8.64
C PHE A 293 -18.82 1.63 7.84
N ALA A 294 -19.02 2.92 8.11
CA ALA A 294 -18.25 3.99 7.47
C ALA A 294 -16.75 3.83 7.78
N CYS A 295 -16.39 3.63 9.05
CA CYS A 295 -15.01 3.36 9.45
C CYS A 295 -14.45 2.10 8.79
N ALA A 296 -15.20 0.99 8.79
CA ALA A 296 -14.79 -0.25 8.16
C ALA A 296 -14.57 -0.08 6.65
N PHE A 297 -15.43 0.70 5.96
CA PHE A 297 -15.29 0.94 4.53
C PHE A 297 -14.00 1.70 4.19
N TYR A 298 -13.64 2.73 4.96
CA TYR A 298 -12.37 3.44 4.78
C TYR A 298 -11.15 2.55 5.05
N VAL A 299 -11.22 1.68 6.06
CA VAL A 299 -10.17 0.69 6.31
C VAL A 299 -10.10 -0.32 5.16
N TYR A 300 -11.24 -0.77 4.62
CA TYR A 300 -11.32 -1.65 3.45
C TYR A 300 -10.67 -1.05 2.19
N ILE A 301 -10.83 0.25 1.94
CA ILE A 301 -10.13 0.93 0.82
C ILE A 301 -8.61 0.74 0.96
N SER A 302 -8.07 0.93 2.18
CA SER A 302 -6.64 0.78 2.43
C SER A 302 -6.18 -0.68 2.38
N SER A 303 -6.96 -1.63 2.89
CA SER A 303 -6.63 -3.06 2.86
C SER A 303 -6.57 -3.57 1.42
N MET A 304 -7.53 -3.17 0.60
CA MET A 304 -7.56 -3.48 -0.82
C MET A 304 -6.36 -2.87 -1.55
N GLY A 305 -6.00 -1.63 -1.22
CA GLY A 305 -4.79 -0.99 -1.75
C GLY A 305 -3.51 -1.76 -1.42
N VAL A 306 -3.33 -2.17 -0.16
CA VAL A 306 -2.18 -2.99 0.28
C VAL A 306 -2.17 -4.34 -0.43
N LEU A 307 -3.32 -4.98 -0.60
CA LEU A 307 -3.47 -6.25 -1.30
C LEU A 307 -2.93 -6.19 -2.73
N VAL A 308 -3.43 -5.25 -3.54
CA VAL A 308 -3.04 -5.17 -4.96
C VAL A 308 -1.59 -4.72 -5.15
N ILE A 309 -1.13 -3.74 -4.35
CA ILE A 309 0.21 -3.17 -4.51
C ILE A 309 1.32 -4.08 -3.95
N SER A 310 0.97 -5.05 -3.10
CA SER A 310 1.95 -6.01 -2.57
C SER A 310 2.55 -6.90 -3.68
N CYS A 311 1.78 -7.19 -4.73
CA CYS A 311 2.23 -7.97 -5.88
C CYS A 311 2.79 -7.08 -7.01
N ILE A 312 2.15 -5.94 -7.25
CA ILE A 312 2.36 -5.10 -8.44
C ILE A 312 3.40 -3.99 -8.20
N GLU A 313 4.30 -3.76 -9.14
CA GLU A 313 5.32 -2.70 -9.05
C GLU A 313 4.74 -1.31 -9.27
N ILE A 314 3.96 -1.17 -10.33
CA ILE A 314 3.46 0.12 -10.82
C ILE A 314 2.11 0.45 -10.16
N ALA A 315 2.02 1.64 -9.54
CA ALA A 315 0.82 2.10 -8.86
C ALA A 315 -0.42 2.12 -9.77
N GLU A 316 -0.28 2.56 -11.03
CA GLU A 316 -1.38 2.63 -12.00
C GLU A 316 -2.00 1.27 -12.31
N ASN A 317 -1.17 0.24 -12.51
CA ASN A 317 -1.64 -1.12 -12.77
C ASN A 317 -2.39 -1.70 -11.56
N ALA A 318 -1.90 -1.41 -10.35
CA ALA A 318 -2.58 -1.79 -9.12
C ALA A 318 -3.93 -1.08 -8.95
N ALA A 319 -3.99 0.22 -9.29
CA ALA A 319 -5.21 1.00 -9.27
C ALA A 319 -6.27 0.44 -10.23
N ASN A 320 -5.87 0.09 -11.46
CA ASN A 320 -6.76 -0.49 -12.45
C ASN A 320 -7.34 -1.84 -11.98
N LEU A 321 -6.51 -2.70 -11.39
CA LEU A 321 -6.96 -3.99 -10.86
C LEU A 321 -7.93 -3.84 -9.68
N ALA A 322 -7.63 -2.97 -8.73
CA ALA A 322 -8.51 -2.70 -7.60
C ALA A 322 -9.82 -2.02 -8.04
N SER A 323 -9.77 -1.13 -9.04
CA SER A 323 -10.95 -0.51 -9.63
C SER A 323 -11.85 -1.55 -10.31
N LEU A 324 -11.25 -2.51 -11.02
CA LEU A 324 -11.98 -3.63 -11.62
C LEU A 324 -12.68 -4.47 -10.55
N PHE A 325 -11.98 -4.87 -9.49
CA PHE A 325 -12.58 -5.61 -8.38
C PHE A 325 -13.70 -4.83 -7.69
N PHE A 326 -13.54 -3.51 -7.53
CA PHE A 326 -14.57 -2.65 -6.97
C PHE A 326 -15.81 -2.56 -7.86
N ILE A 327 -15.66 -2.29 -9.16
CA ILE A 327 -16.79 -2.20 -10.11
C ILE A 327 -17.52 -3.53 -10.20
N MET A 328 -16.79 -4.65 -10.25
CA MET A 328 -17.40 -5.98 -10.21
C MET A 328 -18.18 -6.17 -8.90
N SER A 329 -17.57 -5.90 -7.76
CA SER A 329 -18.24 -6.03 -6.45
C SER A 329 -19.50 -5.15 -6.35
N LEU A 330 -19.46 -3.93 -6.90
CA LEU A 330 -20.57 -2.98 -6.87
C LEU A 330 -21.70 -3.40 -7.81
N SER A 331 -21.36 -3.89 -9.01
CA SER A 331 -22.34 -4.35 -9.99
C SER A 331 -23.16 -5.55 -9.50
N PHE A 332 -22.53 -6.43 -8.71
CA PHE A 332 -23.14 -7.65 -8.18
C PHE A 332 -23.58 -7.54 -6.71
N CYS A 333 -23.73 -6.35 -6.14
CA CYS A 333 -24.12 -6.18 -4.72
C CYS A 333 -25.61 -6.46 -4.42
N GLY A 334 -26.42 -6.79 -5.43
CA GLY A 334 -27.79 -7.30 -5.30
C GLY A 334 -28.91 -6.28 -5.36
N VAL A 335 -28.64 -4.98 -5.29
CA VAL A 335 -29.70 -3.95 -5.38
C VAL A 335 -30.12 -3.71 -6.82
N LEU A 336 -29.18 -3.81 -7.76
CA LEU A 336 -29.46 -3.58 -9.18
C LEU A 336 -30.17 -4.79 -9.84
N THR A 337 -29.98 -6.02 -9.34
CA THR A 337 -30.47 -7.25 -10.00
C THR A 337 -30.53 -8.49 -9.06
N PRO A 338 -31.37 -8.54 -8.00
CA PRO A 338 -31.36 -9.69 -7.09
C PRO A 338 -31.89 -11.00 -7.72
N ASN A 339 -32.86 -10.93 -8.65
CA ASN A 339 -33.58 -12.11 -9.15
C ASN A 339 -33.40 -12.42 -10.66
N ILE A 340 -32.58 -11.63 -11.36
CA ILE A 340 -32.42 -11.74 -12.84
C ILE A 340 -31.00 -12.18 -13.22
N LEU A 341 -30.14 -12.48 -12.23
CA LEU A 341 -28.76 -12.92 -12.50
C LEU A 341 -28.74 -14.33 -13.11
N PRO A 342 -28.03 -14.54 -14.24
CA PRO A 342 -27.77 -15.88 -14.75
C PRO A 342 -27.12 -16.75 -13.69
N ARG A 343 -27.44 -18.06 -13.64
CA ARG A 343 -26.99 -18.99 -12.58
C ARG A 343 -25.49 -18.94 -12.29
N PHE A 344 -24.65 -18.68 -13.30
CA PHE A 344 -23.20 -18.52 -13.12
C PHE A 344 -22.84 -17.34 -12.20
N TRP A 345 -23.49 -16.19 -12.33
CA TRP A 345 -23.10 -14.97 -11.59
C TRP A 345 -23.55 -14.94 -10.12
N ILE A 346 -24.28 -15.96 -9.66
CA ILE A 346 -24.73 -16.08 -8.26
C ILE A 346 -23.53 -16.17 -7.30
N PHE A 347 -22.40 -16.78 -7.73
CA PHE A 347 -21.21 -16.83 -6.86
C PHE A 347 -20.65 -15.43 -6.59
N MET A 348 -20.70 -14.53 -7.58
CA MET A 348 -20.14 -13.19 -7.47
C MET A 348 -20.91 -12.35 -6.45
N TYR A 349 -22.24 -12.51 -6.40
CA TYR A 349 -23.08 -11.91 -5.37
C TYR A 349 -22.66 -12.36 -3.95
N ARG A 350 -22.33 -13.64 -3.77
CA ARG A 350 -21.93 -14.20 -2.46
C ARG A 350 -20.50 -13.87 -2.07
N VAL A 351 -19.60 -13.70 -3.04
CA VAL A 351 -18.17 -13.41 -2.78
C VAL A 351 -17.91 -11.91 -2.70
N SER A 352 -18.81 -11.06 -3.19
CA SER A 352 -18.64 -9.61 -3.19
C SER A 352 -18.74 -9.03 -1.76
N PRO A 353 -17.70 -8.33 -1.27
CA PRO A 353 -17.75 -7.67 0.03
C PRO A 353 -18.80 -6.54 0.06
N LEU A 354 -19.06 -5.90 -1.09
CA LEU A 354 -20.04 -4.82 -1.18
C LEU A 354 -21.48 -5.30 -1.07
N THR A 355 -21.78 -6.57 -1.36
CA THR A 355 -23.11 -7.16 -1.09
C THR A 355 -23.48 -7.02 0.39
N TYR A 356 -22.56 -7.40 1.26
CA TYR A 356 -22.78 -7.36 2.71
C TYR A 356 -22.79 -5.92 3.24
N LEU A 357 -21.90 -5.07 2.72
CA LEU A 357 -21.84 -3.66 3.10
C LEU A 357 -23.14 -2.93 2.73
N ILE A 358 -23.58 -3.05 1.47
CA ILE A 358 -24.77 -2.34 0.98
C ILE A 358 -26.04 -2.86 1.65
N ASP A 359 -26.20 -4.18 1.79
CA ASP A 359 -27.33 -4.77 2.53
C ASP A 359 -27.41 -4.23 3.97
N ALA A 360 -26.27 -4.13 4.65
CA ALA A 360 -26.23 -3.60 6.01
C ALA A 360 -26.47 -2.08 6.07
N LEU A 361 -25.86 -1.29 5.20
CA LEU A 361 -26.06 0.17 5.17
C LEU A 361 -27.51 0.53 4.83
N LEU A 362 -28.12 -0.16 3.87
CA LEU A 362 -29.53 0.02 3.51
C LEU A 362 -30.45 -0.32 4.67
N SER A 363 -30.27 -1.50 5.27
CA SER A 363 -31.11 -1.92 6.38
C SER A 363 -30.94 -1.02 7.62
N VAL A 364 -29.73 -0.56 7.93
CA VAL A 364 -29.47 0.36 9.04
C VAL A 364 -30.07 1.75 8.77
N GLY A 365 -29.98 2.24 7.54
CA GLY A 365 -30.49 3.56 7.14
C GLY A 365 -32.01 3.65 7.01
N LEU A 366 -32.66 2.61 6.49
CA LEU A 366 -34.07 2.69 6.06
C LEU A 366 -35.06 1.92 6.94
N ALA A 367 -34.66 0.86 7.67
CA ALA A 367 -35.61 -0.08 8.26
C ALA A 367 -36.60 0.52 9.29
N ASN A 368 -37.70 -0.17 9.57
CA ASN A 368 -38.68 0.15 10.63
C ASN A 368 -39.25 1.59 10.63
N ALA A 369 -39.25 2.28 9.49
CA ALA A 369 -39.95 3.55 9.30
C ALA A 369 -41.24 3.35 8.49
N SER A 370 -42.24 4.22 8.68
CA SER A 370 -43.48 4.22 7.90
C SER A 370 -43.27 4.89 6.54
N VAL A 371 -43.81 4.26 5.48
CA VAL A 371 -43.82 4.84 4.13
C VAL A 371 -45.01 5.79 4.02
N VAL A 372 -44.77 6.99 3.49
CA VAL A 372 -45.83 7.96 3.22
C VAL A 372 -45.81 8.29 1.73
N CYS A 373 -46.73 7.69 0.97
CA CYS A 373 -46.83 7.92 -0.47
C CYS A 373 -47.19 9.38 -0.76
N SER A 374 -46.50 9.97 -1.75
CA SER A 374 -46.87 11.28 -2.30
C SER A 374 -48.12 11.18 -3.17
N SER A 375 -48.82 12.29 -3.42
CA SER A 375 -50.04 12.31 -4.25
C SER A 375 -49.89 11.66 -5.64
N ASN A 376 -48.67 11.73 -6.20
CA ASN A 376 -48.35 11.18 -7.52
C ASN A 376 -47.92 9.70 -7.48
N GLU A 377 -47.66 9.17 -6.29
CA GLU A 377 -47.26 7.76 -6.06
C GLU A 377 -48.46 6.89 -5.67
N LEU A 378 -49.61 7.51 -5.38
CA LEU A 378 -50.84 6.83 -5.05
C LEU A 378 -51.46 6.23 -6.32
N LEU A 379 -51.76 4.94 -6.26
CA LEU A 379 -52.55 4.28 -7.29
C LEU A 379 -54.00 4.70 -7.14
N LYS A 380 -54.57 5.22 -8.24
CA LYS A 380 -55.99 5.56 -8.33
C LYS A 380 -56.74 4.37 -8.90
N ILE A 381 -57.63 3.80 -8.10
CA ILE A 381 -58.40 2.61 -8.46
C ILE A 381 -59.88 2.95 -8.25
N VAL A 382 -60.73 2.63 -9.23
CA VAL A 382 -62.18 2.81 -9.11
C VAL A 382 -62.79 1.50 -8.61
N PRO A 383 -63.47 1.47 -7.45
CA PRO A 383 -64.10 0.25 -6.95
C PRO A 383 -65.36 -0.09 -7.76
N PRO A 384 -65.77 -1.37 -7.82
CA PRO A 384 -67.04 -1.77 -8.43
C PRO A 384 -68.24 -1.12 -7.72
N SER A 385 -69.33 -0.84 -8.47
CA SER A 385 -70.54 -0.21 -7.93
C SER A 385 -71.11 -0.96 -6.72
N GLY A 386 -71.25 -0.27 -5.58
CA GLY A 386 -71.80 -0.82 -4.34
C GLY A 386 -70.78 -1.42 -3.37
N MET A 387 -69.48 -1.26 -3.62
CA MET A 387 -68.40 -1.63 -2.69
C MET A 387 -67.59 -0.40 -2.28
N THR A 388 -67.21 -0.34 -1.00
CA THR A 388 -66.24 0.67 -0.53
C THR A 388 -64.83 0.31 -0.96
N CYS A 389 -63.94 1.31 -1.05
CA CYS A 389 -62.52 1.07 -1.30
C CYS A 389 -61.87 0.07 -0.34
N SER A 390 -62.29 0.09 0.94
CA SER A 390 -61.82 -0.86 1.94
C SER A 390 -62.20 -2.31 1.57
N GLU A 391 -63.46 -2.58 1.26
CA GLU A 391 -63.97 -3.91 0.93
C GLU A 391 -63.36 -4.47 -0.36
N TYR A 392 -63.15 -3.61 -1.36
CA TYR A 392 -62.58 -4.03 -2.63
C TYR A 392 -61.07 -4.38 -2.52
N MET A 393 -60.32 -3.62 -1.72
CA MET A 393 -58.86 -3.79 -1.61
C MET A 393 -58.41 -4.69 -0.47
N GLU A 394 -59.27 -5.01 0.49
CA GLU A 394 -59.01 -5.96 1.59
C GLU A 394 -58.38 -7.29 1.11
N PRO A 395 -58.96 -8.03 0.13
CA PRO A 395 -58.37 -9.29 -0.32
C PRO A 395 -57.00 -9.10 -0.99
N TYR A 396 -56.79 -7.96 -1.66
CA TYR A 396 -55.49 -7.63 -2.26
C TYR A 396 -54.45 -7.34 -1.18
N MET A 397 -54.78 -6.51 -0.18
CA MET A 397 -53.91 -6.17 0.96
C MET A 397 -53.55 -7.41 1.79
N GLN A 398 -54.48 -8.35 1.96
CA GLN A 398 -54.22 -9.64 2.62
C GLN A 398 -53.31 -10.55 1.78
N SER A 399 -53.42 -10.50 0.44
CA SER A 399 -52.59 -11.31 -0.47
C SER A 399 -51.15 -10.80 -0.58
N THR A 400 -50.95 -9.48 -0.60
CA THR A 400 -49.63 -8.84 -0.69
C THR A 400 -48.97 -8.68 0.68
N GLY A 401 -49.77 -8.63 1.76
CA GLY A 401 -49.30 -8.44 3.13
C GLY A 401 -48.82 -7.02 3.43
N THR A 402 -48.96 -6.07 2.50
CA THR A 402 -48.43 -4.71 2.59
C THR A 402 -49.32 -3.71 1.84
N GLY A 403 -49.33 -2.47 2.34
CA GLY A 403 -50.02 -1.34 1.71
C GLY A 403 -51.11 -0.75 2.61
N TYR A 404 -51.52 0.48 2.31
CA TYR A 404 -52.59 1.16 3.04
C TYR A 404 -53.41 2.08 2.13
N LEU A 405 -54.65 2.33 2.52
CA LEU A 405 -55.56 3.27 1.87
C LEU A 405 -55.56 4.59 2.65
N LEU A 406 -55.58 5.72 1.94
CA LEU A 406 -55.77 7.03 2.57
C LEU A 406 -57.23 7.28 2.93
N ASP A 407 -58.15 6.91 2.03
CA ASP A 407 -59.59 7.08 2.17
C ASP A 407 -60.33 5.76 1.95
N GLY A 408 -60.62 5.03 3.02
CA GLY A 408 -61.28 3.72 2.96
C GLY A 408 -62.78 3.77 2.64
N SER A 409 -63.42 4.92 2.86
CA SER A 409 -64.88 5.12 2.73
C SER A 409 -65.33 5.73 1.40
N SER A 410 -64.40 5.99 0.48
CA SER A 410 -64.72 6.51 -0.85
C SER A 410 -65.34 5.39 -1.71
N GLU A 411 -66.37 5.73 -2.47
CA GLU A 411 -67.01 4.84 -3.46
C GLU A 411 -66.65 5.22 -4.91
N THR A 412 -65.93 6.34 -5.10
CA THR A 412 -65.64 6.92 -6.43
C THR A 412 -64.19 6.74 -6.84
N GLU A 413 -63.24 7.03 -5.95
CA GLU A 413 -61.80 6.85 -6.19
C GLU A 413 -61.09 6.35 -4.93
N CYS A 414 -60.34 5.26 -5.07
CA CYS A 414 -59.46 4.71 -4.04
C CYS A 414 -58.04 5.19 -4.27
N HIS A 415 -57.43 5.74 -3.22
CA HIS A 415 -56.01 6.11 -3.21
C HIS A 415 -55.22 5.08 -2.42
N PHE A 416 -54.51 4.21 -3.13
CA PHE A 416 -53.76 3.09 -2.55
C PHE A 416 -52.24 3.30 -2.61
N CYS A 417 -51.57 3.09 -1.48
CA CYS A 417 -50.10 3.06 -1.38
C CYS A 417 -49.62 1.61 -1.27
N GLN A 418 -48.70 1.21 -2.15
CA GLN A 418 -48.23 -0.19 -2.25
C GLN A 418 -47.47 -0.69 -1.03
N PHE A 419 -46.76 0.20 -0.33
CA PHE A 419 -45.91 -0.13 0.81
C PHE A 419 -46.40 0.58 2.06
N SER A 420 -46.49 -0.16 3.17
CA SER A 420 -46.85 0.38 4.48
C SER A 420 -45.62 0.64 5.34
N SER A 421 -44.64 -0.26 5.27
CA SER A 421 -43.39 -0.20 6.00
C SER A 421 -42.19 -0.18 5.06
N THR A 422 -41.15 0.54 5.45
CA THR A 422 -39.85 0.53 4.77
C THR A 422 -39.19 -0.85 4.73
N ASN A 423 -39.55 -1.75 5.65
CA ASN A 423 -39.09 -3.14 5.62
C ASN A 423 -39.63 -3.90 4.41
N ASP A 424 -40.85 -3.58 3.99
CA ASP A 424 -41.48 -4.18 2.81
C ASP A 424 -40.72 -3.75 1.54
N TYR A 425 -40.32 -2.48 1.49
CA TYR A 425 -39.45 -1.96 0.44
C TYR A 425 -38.06 -2.64 0.46
N LEU A 426 -37.44 -2.78 1.65
CA LEU A 426 -36.15 -3.45 1.80
C LEU A 426 -36.21 -4.92 1.35
N ALA A 427 -37.33 -5.61 1.56
CA ALA A 427 -37.53 -6.98 1.10
C ALA A 427 -37.47 -7.09 -0.44
N THR A 428 -37.93 -6.08 -1.18
CA THR A 428 -37.85 -6.07 -2.66
C THR A 428 -36.41 -6.07 -3.18
N VAL A 429 -35.49 -5.44 -2.44
CA VAL A 429 -34.05 -5.41 -2.75
C VAL A 429 -33.27 -6.50 -2.02
N SER A 430 -33.97 -7.52 -1.52
CA SER A 430 -33.39 -8.64 -0.76
C SER A 430 -32.59 -8.19 0.46
N SER A 431 -32.95 -7.07 1.10
CA SER A 431 -32.29 -6.53 2.29
C SER A 431 -33.11 -6.74 3.56
N SER A 432 -32.44 -7.02 4.68
CA SER A 432 -33.14 -7.29 5.95
C SER A 432 -32.38 -6.77 7.18
N TYR A 433 -33.13 -6.19 8.12
CA TYR A 433 -32.59 -5.60 9.34
C TYR A 433 -31.97 -6.63 10.30
N SER A 434 -32.38 -7.90 10.24
CA SER A 434 -31.85 -8.97 11.09
C SER A 434 -30.40 -9.32 10.77
N ARG A 435 -29.96 -9.15 9.51
CA ARG A 435 -28.61 -9.53 9.06
C ARG A 435 -27.53 -8.48 9.34
N ARG A 436 -27.86 -7.31 9.88
CA ARG A 436 -26.95 -6.17 10.05
C ARG A 436 -25.61 -6.50 10.74
N TRP A 437 -25.64 -7.23 11.85
CA TRP A 437 -24.44 -7.59 12.61
C TRP A 437 -23.63 -8.71 11.95
N MET A 438 -24.32 -9.68 11.34
CA MET A 438 -23.68 -10.74 10.56
C MET A 438 -22.89 -10.14 9.39
N ASN A 439 -23.53 -9.22 8.65
CA ASN A 439 -22.90 -8.54 7.53
C ASN A 439 -21.70 -7.70 7.96
N TYR A 440 -21.75 -7.04 9.13
CA TYR A 440 -20.59 -6.34 9.69
C TYR A 440 -19.42 -7.28 9.95
N GLY A 441 -19.68 -8.44 10.56
CA GLY A 441 -18.69 -9.47 10.81
C GLY A 441 -18.06 -10.01 9.52
N ILE A 442 -18.88 -10.31 8.51
CA ILE A 442 -18.41 -10.79 7.20
C ILE A 442 -17.55 -9.73 6.52
N PHE A 443 -18.00 -8.48 6.48
CA PHE A 443 -17.25 -7.39 5.85
C PHE A 443 -15.90 -7.14 6.57
N SER A 444 -15.89 -7.20 7.90
CA SER A 444 -14.64 -7.09 8.68
C SER A 444 -13.68 -8.26 8.41
N ALA A 445 -14.21 -9.47 8.16
CA ALA A 445 -13.39 -10.61 7.78
C ALA A 445 -12.70 -10.43 6.42
N TYR A 446 -13.34 -9.75 5.45
CA TYR A 446 -12.69 -9.38 4.19
C TYR A 446 -11.50 -8.43 4.41
N ILE A 447 -11.62 -7.45 5.30
CA ILE A 447 -10.53 -6.54 5.64
C ILE A 447 -9.33 -7.31 6.21
N VAL A 448 -9.59 -8.25 7.12
CA VAL A 448 -8.55 -9.10 7.70
C VAL A 448 -7.93 -10.00 6.63
N PHE A 449 -8.76 -10.59 5.77
CA PHE A 449 -8.31 -11.41 4.64
C PHE A 449 -7.38 -10.62 3.73
N ASP A 450 -7.74 -9.39 3.34
CA ASP A 450 -6.93 -8.52 2.49
C ASP A 450 -5.55 -8.27 3.10
N TYR A 451 -5.48 -7.95 4.39
CA TYR A 451 -4.19 -7.74 5.07
C TYR A 451 -3.35 -9.02 5.15
N CYS A 452 -3.97 -10.15 5.49
CA CYS A 452 -3.27 -11.45 5.52
C CYS A 452 -2.76 -11.85 4.13
N ALA A 453 -3.61 -11.71 3.11
CA ALA A 453 -3.27 -12.00 1.73
C ALA A 453 -2.19 -11.04 1.20
N ALA A 454 -2.22 -9.76 1.56
CA ALA A 454 -1.18 -8.82 1.22
C ALA A 454 0.19 -9.21 1.81
N ILE A 455 0.24 -9.58 3.09
CA ILE A 455 1.47 -10.07 3.74
C ILE A 455 2.00 -11.33 3.04
N PHE A 456 1.09 -12.26 2.70
CA PHE A 456 1.44 -13.49 2.00
C PHE A 456 1.96 -13.23 0.58
N LEU A 457 1.29 -12.37 -0.19
CA LEU A 457 1.69 -11.99 -1.55
C LEU A 457 3.02 -11.23 -1.56
N TYR A 458 3.21 -10.32 -0.60
CA TYR A 458 4.49 -9.63 -0.44
C TYR A 458 5.62 -10.62 -0.17
N TRP A 459 5.39 -11.60 0.72
CA TRP A 459 6.35 -12.68 0.96
C TRP A 459 6.62 -13.54 -0.28
N LEU A 460 5.56 -13.91 -1.02
CA LEU A 460 5.65 -14.80 -2.18
C LEU A 460 6.48 -14.18 -3.32
N VAL A 461 6.25 -12.90 -3.61
CA VAL A 461 6.77 -12.21 -4.80
C VAL A 461 8.04 -11.41 -4.50
N ARG A 462 8.12 -10.73 -3.35
CA ARG A 462 9.16 -9.72 -3.09
C ARG A 462 10.26 -10.17 -2.15
N VAL A 463 10.07 -11.26 -1.42
CA VAL A 463 11.11 -11.79 -0.53
C VAL A 463 12.01 -12.75 -1.33
N PRO A 464 13.31 -12.45 -1.49
CA PRO A 464 14.23 -13.35 -2.16
C PRO A 464 14.27 -14.61 -1.31
N LYS A 465 13.75 -15.68 -1.90
CA LYS A 465 13.87 -17.00 -1.32
C LYS A 465 15.36 -17.29 -1.31
N LYS A 466 15.93 -17.64 -0.15
CA LYS A 466 17.34 -18.00 -0.03
C LYS A 466 17.65 -19.00 -1.14
N SER A 467 18.35 -18.56 -2.18
CA SER A 467 18.87 -19.46 -3.19
C SER A 467 19.83 -20.39 -2.44
N LYS A 468 19.39 -21.64 -2.26
CA LYS A 468 20.29 -22.69 -1.79
C LYS A 468 21.39 -22.81 -2.85
N LYS A 469 22.63 -22.63 -2.40
CA LYS A 469 23.92 -22.92 -3.04
C LYS A 469 24.60 -21.76 -3.80
N LEU A 470 25.37 -20.98 -3.05
CA LEU A 470 26.80 -20.91 -3.35
C LEU A 470 27.43 -22.11 -2.62
N LYS A 471 27.46 -23.28 -3.28
CA LYS A 471 28.43 -24.31 -2.89
C LYS A 471 29.77 -23.82 -3.43
N LYS A 472 30.72 -23.65 -2.52
CA LYS A 472 32.15 -23.48 -2.81
C LYS A 472 32.61 -24.45 -3.89
#